data_AF-A0A445BLZ6-F1
#
_entry.id   AF-A0A445BLZ6-F1
#
_cell.length_a   1.000
_cell.length_b   1.000
_cell.length_c   1.000
_cell.angle_alpha   90.00
_cell.angle_beta   90.00
_cell.angle_gamma   90.00
#
_symmetry.space_group_name_H-M   'P 1'
#
loop_
_entity.id
_entity.type
_entity.pdbx_description
1 polymer ?
#
loop_
_entity_poly.entity_id
_entity_poly.type
_entity_poly.pdbx_seq_one_letter_code
_entity_poly.pdbx_strand_id
1 'polypeptide(L)'
;MGKWAPAEDVDRKLVKQTMMTSVYGVTYIGAREQIKRRLKERESDLDDDELFGASCYAAKVTLTALEEMFQGARNIMKWFYDYAKVIASENQPVHWTTLLDFLLCNLTGNLEGIL
;
A
#
# COMPACT_ATOMS: atom_id res chain seq x y z
N MET A 1 6.99 -8.02 28.67
CA MET A 1 6.89 -8.58 27.31
C MET A 1 5.43 -8.95 27.10
N GLY A 2 4.60 -7.92 26.93
CA GLY A 2 3.15 -7.99 27.13
C GLY A 2 2.42 -8.56 25.92
N LYS A 3 1.47 -9.45 26.19
CA LYS A 3 0.50 -10.00 25.23
C LYS A 3 -0.34 -8.85 24.65
N TRP A 4 -0.12 -8.50 23.40
CA TRP A 4 -1.03 -7.61 22.67
C TRP A 4 -1.61 -8.39 21.49
N ALA A 5 -2.93 -8.54 21.54
CA ALA A 5 -3.82 -9.31 20.66
C ALA A 5 -3.61 -10.85 20.68
N PRO A 6 -4.51 -11.65 21.30
CA PRO A 6 -4.69 -13.02 20.84
C PRO A 6 -5.00 -12.98 19.34
N ALA A 7 -4.62 -14.02 18.59
CA ALA A 7 -4.80 -14.10 17.13
C ALA A 7 -6.24 -13.85 16.62
N GLU A 8 -7.21 -13.76 17.54
CA GLU A 8 -8.62 -13.45 17.34
C GLU A 8 -8.90 -11.96 17.01
N ASP A 9 -8.02 -11.02 17.39
CA ASP A 9 -8.24 -9.58 17.13
C ASP A 9 -7.75 -9.10 15.75
N VAL A 10 -6.92 -9.90 15.05
CA VAL A 10 -6.48 -9.60 13.67
C VAL A 10 -7.51 -10.13 12.68
N ASP A 11 -8.65 -9.46 12.65
CA ASP A 11 -9.76 -9.77 11.75
C ASP A 11 -9.50 -9.21 10.34
N ARG A 12 -10.00 -9.89 9.30
CA ARG A 12 -9.94 -9.48 7.89
C ARG A 12 -10.36 -8.02 7.70
N LYS A 13 -11.32 -7.53 8.48
CA LYS A 13 -11.79 -6.13 8.43
C LYS A 13 -10.70 -5.11 8.78
N LEU A 14 -9.76 -5.45 9.67
CA LEU A 14 -8.65 -4.58 10.09
C LEU A 14 -7.66 -4.38 8.95
N VAL A 15 -7.27 -5.48 8.29
CA VAL A 15 -6.21 -5.49 7.26
C VAL A 15 -6.73 -5.17 5.85
N LYS A 16 -8.02 -5.38 5.57
CA LYS A 16 -8.60 -5.23 4.21
C LYS A 16 -8.37 -3.84 3.61
N GLN A 17 -8.54 -2.76 4.37
CA GLN A 17 -8.37 -1.41 3.81
C GLN A 17 -6.89 -1.13 3.48
N THR A 18 -6.00 -1.47 4.41
CA THR A 18 -4.56 -1.29 4.22
C THR A 18 -4.07 -2.11 3.03
N MET A 19 -4.46 -3.38 2.91
CA MET A 19 -4.11 -4.23 1.76
C MET A 19 -4.56 -3.62 0.43
N MET A 20 -5.79 -3.09 0.35
CA MET A 20 -6.29 -2.49 -0.89
C MET A 20 -5.53 -1.23 -1.29
N THR A 21 -5.07 -0.44 -0.33
CA THR A 21 -4.44 0.85 -0.61
C THR A 21 -2.92 0.76 -0.80
N SER A 22 -2.27 -0.24 -0.20
CA SER A 22 -0.83 -0.48 -0.39
C SER A 22 -0.44 -0.78 -1.84
N VAL A 23 -1.34 -1.35 -2.64
CA VAL A 23 -1.10 -1.59 -4.07
C VAL A 23 -1.04 -0.29 -4.89
N TYR A 24 -1.65 0.80 -4.40
CA TYR A 24 -1.67 2.10 -5.07
C TYR A 24 -0.58 3.07 -4.58
N GLY A 25 0.45 2.58 -3.87
CA GLY A 25 1.53 3.44 -3.37
C GLY A 25 1.26 4.08 -2.01
N VAL A 26 0.38 3.49 -1.18
CA VAL A 26 0.28 3.93 0.21
C VAL A 26 1.55 3.59 0.98
N THR A 27 2.17 4.62 1.56
CA THR A 27 3.37 4.51 2.39
C THR A 27 3.07 3.85 3.74
N TYR A 28 4.13 3.39 4.43
CA TYR A 28 4.05 2.82 5.78
C TYR A 28 3.25 3.69 6.77
N ILE A 29 3.42 5.01 6.68
CA ILE A 29 2.74 5.97 7.56
C ILE A 29 1.23 5.94 7.31
N GLY A 30 0.81 5.92 6.04
CA GLY A 30 -0.60 5.83 5.66
C GLY A 30 -1.22 4.49 6.05
N ALA A 31 -0.48 3.39 5.90
CA ALA A 31 -0.91 2.05 6.32
C ALA A 31 -1.14 1.97 7.83
N ARG A 32 -0.21 2.51 8.63
CA ARG A 32 -0.35 2.60 10.08
C ARG A 32 -1.57 3.42 10.49
N GLU A 33 -1.79 4.57 9.89
CA GLU A 33 -2.92 5.44 10.25
C GLU A 33 -4.27 4.79 9.95
N GLN A 34 -4.36 4.06 8.83
CA GLN A 34 -5.54 3.27 8.50
C GLN A 34 -5.82 2.18 9.54
N ILE A 35 -4.78 1.48 10.02
CA ILE A 35 -4.89 0.46 11.07
C ILE A 35 -5.25 1.09 12.41
N LYS A 36 -4.59 2.20 12.79
CA LYS A 36 -4.86 2.94 14.04
C LYS A 36 -6.32 3.39 14.11
N ARG A 37 -6.86 3.96 13.02
CA ARG A 37 -8.27 4.35 12.94
C ARG A 37 -9.20 3.15 13.17
N ARG A 38 -8.88 2.00 12.58
CA ARG A 38 -9.67 0.77 12.73
C ARG A 38 -9.60 0.14 14.12
N LEU A 39 -8.46 0.24 14.78
CA LEU A 39 -8.31 -0.20 16.18
C LEU A 39 -9.13 0.70 17.11
N LYS A 40 -9.10 2.03 16.88
CA LYS A 40 -9.89 2.99 17.65
C LYS A 40 -11.41 2.82 17.48
N GLU A 41 -11.88 2.47 16.29
CA GLU A 41 -13.29 2.16 16.01
C GLU A 41 -13.82 0.93 16.76
N ARG A 42 -12.93 0.07 17.27
CA ARG A 42 -13.30 -1.19 17.96
C ARG A 42 -13.36 -1.07 19.49
N GLU A 43 -13.31 0.14 20.04
CA GLU A 43 -13.26 0.38 21.51
C GLU A 43 -12.19 -0.47 22.19
N SER A 44 -10.98 -0.49 21.63
CA SER A 44 -9.86 -1.14 22.29
C SER A 44 -9.50 -0.30 23.53
N ASP A 45 -9.69 -0.84 24.75
CA ASP A 45 -9.32 -0.24 26.07
C ASP A 45 -7.80 -0.05 26.25
N LEU A 46 -7.07 0.19 25.16
CA LEU A 46 -5.63 0.33 25.12
C LEU A 46 -5.26 1.79 25.29
N ASP A 47 -4.19 2.06 26.02
CA ASP A 47 -3.66 3.42 26.13
C ASP A 47 -3.12 3.91 24.76
N ASP A 48 -3.02 5.22 24.57
CA ASP A 48 -2.62 5.81 23.28
C ASP A 48 -1.22 5.31 22.83
N ASP A 49 -0.32 5.04 23.77
CA ASP A 49 1.01 4.47 23.52
C ASP A 49 0.94 3.00 23.09
N GLU A 50 0.03 2.22 23.68
CA GLU A 50 -0.19 0.82 23.35
C GLU A 50 -0.85 0.68 21.98
N LEU A 51 -1.79 1.57 21.65
CA LEU A 51 -2.41 1.69 20.33
C LEU A 51 -1.38 2.03 19.25
N PHE A 52 -0.43 2.92 19.57
CA PHE A 52 0.66 3.27 18.65
C PHE A 52 1.60 2.08 18.41
N GLY A 53 1.98 1.36 19.47
CA GLY A 53 2.80 0.16 19.37
C GLY A 53 2.12 -0.94 18.55
N ALA A 54 0.84 -1.21 18.84
CA ALA A 54 0.04 -2.22 18.15
C ALA A 54 -0.16 -1.88 16.66
N SER A 55 -0.50 -0.62 16.34
CA SER A 55 -0.69 -0.19 14.95
C SER A 55 0.60 -0.24 14.13
N CYS A 56 1.76 0.12 14.72
CA CYS A 56 3.06 -0.01 14.07
C CYS A 56 3.40 -1.48 13.77
N TYR A 57 3.20 -2.36 14.75
CA TYR A 57 3.48 -3.78 14.58
C TYR A 57 2.58 -4.40 13.51
N ALA A 58 1.26 -4.17 13.59
CA ALA A 58 0.29 -4.69 12.63
C ALA A 58 0.54 -4.15 11.20
N ALA A 59 0.89 -2.86 11.06
CA ALA A 59 1.27 -2.29 9.77
C ALA A 59 2.49 -2.97 9.18
N LYS A 60 3.55 -3.15 10.00
CA LYS A 60 4.78 -3.81 9.57
C LYS A 60 4.51 -5.25 9.11
N VAL A 61 3.84 -6.05 9.93
CA VAL A 61 3.53 -7.46 9.59
C VAL A 61 2.67 -7.55 8.34
N THR A 62 1.65 -6.70 8.20
CA THR A 62 0.77 -6.68 7.02
C THR A 62 1.54 -6.32 5.75
N LEU A 63 2.38 -5.29 5.80
CA LEU A 63 3.16 -4.85 4.66
C LEU A 63 4.22 -5.88 4.27
N THR A 64 4.91 -6.51 5.23
CA THR A 64 5.86 -7.59 4.95
C THR A 64 5.17 -8.81 4.32
N ALA A 65 4.00 -9.21 4.81
CA ALA A 65 3.23 -10.29 4.19
C ALA A 65 2.79 -9.93 2.75
N LEU A 66 2.37 -8.68 2.52
CA LEU A 66 2.05 -8.19 1.18
C LEU A 66 3.29 -8.17 0.27
N GLU A 67 4.46 -7.85 0.80
CA GLU A 67 5.74 -7.93 0.10
C GLU A 67 6.00 -9.34 -0.41
N GLU A 68 5.92 -10.33 0.46
CA GLU A 68 6.18 -11.74 0.12
C GLU A 68 5.12 -12.32 -0.83
N MET A 69 3.83 -12.04 -0.60
CA MET A 69 2.74 -12.64 -1.38
C MET A 69 2.64 -12.09 -2.82
N PHE A 70 3.01 -10.82 -3.04
CA PHE A 70 2.81 -10.13 -4.32
C PHE A 70 4.11 -9.82 -5.07
N GLN A 71 5.16 -10.63 -4.90
CA GLN A 71 6.43 -10.44 -5.60
C GLN A 71 6.29 -10.46 -7.13
N GLY A 72 5.49 -11.37 -7.67
CA GLY A 72 5.23 -11.45 -9.13
C GLY A 72 4.57 -10.19 -9.68
N ALA A 73 3.55 -9.68 -8.99
CA ALA A 73 2.86 -8.45 -9.38
C ALA A 73 3.79 -7.23 -9.30
N ARG A 74 4.64 -7.15 -8.26
CA ARG A 74 5.65 -6.08 -8.14
C ARG A 74 6.68 -6.11 -9.25
N ASN A 75 7.11 -7.30 -9.66
CA ASN A 75 8.05 -7.42 -10.79
C ASN A 75 7.44 -6.88 -12.08
N ILE A 76 6.15 -7.13 -12.32
CA ILE A 76 5.42 -6.58 -13.48
C ILE A 76 5.30 -5.05 -13.35
N MET A 77 4.91 -4.52 -12.18
CA MET A 77 4.83 -3.07 -11.96
C MET A 77 6.18 -2.37 -12.14
N LYS A 78 7.27 -2.97 -11.64
CA LYS A 78 8.63 -2.47 -11.82
C LYS A 78 9.02 -2.47 -13.30
N TRP A 79 8.72 -3.54 -14.02
CA TRP A 79 8.93 -3.61 -15.46
C TRP A 79 8.21 -2.47 -16.18
N PHE A 80 6.91 -2.25 -15.94
CA PHE A 80 6.18 -1.11 -16.52
C PHE A 80 6.79 0.25 -16.16
N TYR A 81 7.28 0.41 -14.93
CA TYR A 81 7.94 1.63 -14.49
C TYR A 81 9.25 1.88 -15.25
N ASP A 82 10.07 0.85 -15.45
CA ASP A 82 11.33 0.96 -16.20
C ASP A 82 11.05 1.36 -17.66
N TYR A 83 10.02 0.81 -18.30
CA TYR A 83 9.57 1.24 -19.63
C TYR A 83 9.07 2.68 -19.65
N ALA A 84 8.22 3.06 -18.68
CA ALA A 84 7.70 4.42 -18.57
C ALA A 84 8.85 5.45 -18.39
N LYS A 85 9.90 5.09 -17.64
CA LYS A 85 11.07 5.93 -17.44
C LYS A 85 11.87 6.15 -18.72
N VAL A 86 12.03 5.12 -19.55
CA VAL A 86 12.68 5.26 -20.87
C VAL A 86 11.87 6.18 -21.77
N ILE A 87 10.55 5.98 -21.87
CA ILE A 87 9.67 6.82 -22.70
C ILE A 87 9.67 8.29 -22.21
N ALA A 88 9.64 8.50 -20.90
CA ALA A 88 9.73 9.84 -20.31
C ALA A 88 11.09 10.50 -20.55
N SER A 89 12.18 9.73 -20.62
CA SER A 89 13.52 10.25 -20.95
C SER A 89 13.61 10.75 -22.40
N GLU A 90 12.77 10.23 -23.29
CA GLU A 90 12.61 10.71 -24.68
C GLU A 90 11.61 11.88 -24.78
N ASN A 91 11.16 12.41 -23.64
CA ASN A 91 10.18 13.50 -23.53
C ASN A 91 8.85 13.21 -24.25
N GLN A 92 8.51 11.92 -24.36
CA GLN A 92 7.24 11.45 -24.90
C GLN A 92 6.28 11.08 -23.76
N PRO A 93 4.97 11.34 -23.89
CA PRO A 93 3.99 10.84 -22.94
C PRO A 93 3.88 9.30 -23.03
N VAL A 94 3.55 8.66 -21.92
CA VAL A 94 3.22 7.22 -21.92
C VAL A 94 1.80 7.05 -22.47
N HIS A 95 1.66 6.25 -23.52
CA HIS A 95 0.40 5.95 -24.19
C HIS A 95 0.14 4.46 -24.16
N TRP A 96 -1.11 4.06 -23.96
CA TRP A 96 -1.54 2.68 -24.21
C TRP A 96 -2.97 2.65 -24.74
N THR A 97 -3.27 1.62 -25.52
CA THR A 97 -4.60 1.35 -26.06
C THR A 97 -5.24 0.26 -25.24
N THR A 98 -6.42 0.54 -24.70
CA THR A 98 -7.22 -0.50 -24.02
C THR A 98 -7.82 -1.47 -25.03
N LEU A 99 -8.26 -2.66 -24.60
CA LEU A 99 -8.94 -3.64 -25.46
C LEU A 99 -10.28 -3.13 -26.05
N LEU A 100 -10.71 -1.93 -25.64
CA LEU A 100 -11.89 -1.22 -26.14
C LEU A 100 -11.50 -0.06 -27.07
N ASP A 101 -10.27 -0.03 -27.57
CA ASP A 101 -9.69 0.99 -28.47
C ASP A 101 -9.74 2.43 -27.91
N PHE A 102 -9.89 2.59 -26.60
CA PHE A 102 -9.75 3.90 -25.95
C PHE A 102 -8.26 4.19 -25.68
N LEU A 103 -7.79 5.34 -26.20
CA LEU A 103 -6.44 5.86 -25.99
C LEU A 103 -6.34 6.57 -24.64
N LEU A 104 -5.39 6.12 -23.81
CA LEU A 104 -5.04 6.76 -22.55
C LEU A 104 -3.61 7.34 -22.67
N CYS A 105 -3.49 8.64 -22.47
CA CYS A 105 -2.21 9.36 -22.40
C CYS A 105 -1.99 9.84 -20.96
N ASN A 106 -0.83 9.54 -20.36
CA ASN A 106 -0.44 10.19 -19.11
C ASN A 106 0.45 11.41 -19.43
N LEU A 107 0.06 12.60 -18.98
CA LEU A 107 0.88 13.81 -19.09
C LEU A 107 2.06 13.64 -18.11
N THR A 108 3.23 13.35 -18.64
CA THR A 108 4.47 13.18 -17.89
C THR A 108 4.87 14.48 -17.19
N GLY A 109 4.32 14.69 -16.00
CA GLY A 109 4.75 15.70 -15.04
C GLY A 109 5.29 14.99 -13.80
N ASN A 110 6.59 14.67 -13.84
CA ASN A 110 7.40 14.24 -12.69
C ASN A 110 7.01 12.90 -12.02
N LEU A 111 7.64 11.81 -12.48
CA LEU A 111 7.52 10.46 -11.89
C LEU A 111 8.23 10.32 -10.52
N GLU A 112 8.89 11.37 -10.00
CA GLU A 112 9.61 11.31 -8.71
C GLU A 112 8.69 11.34 -7.47
N GLY A 113 7.38 11.54 -7.64
CA GLY A 113 6.40 11.60 -6.55
C GLY A 113 5.53 10.35 -6.35
N ILE A 114 5.79 9.24 -7.07
CA ILE A 114 5.00 7.99 -6.98
C ILE A 114 5.77 6.91 -6.18
N LEU A 115 6.52 7.34 -5.15
CA LEU A 115 7.12 6.49 -4.12
C LEU A 115 6.74 7.00 -2.72
#